data_AF-A0A3D6C3S7-F1
#
_entry.id   AF-A0A3D6C3S7-F1
#
_cell.length_a   1.000
_cell.length_b   1.000
_cell.length_c   1.000
_cell.angle_alpha   90.00
_cell.angle_beta   90.00
_cell.angle_gamma   90.00
#
_symmetry.space_group_name_H-M   'P 1'
#
loop_
_entity.id
_entity.type
_entity.pdbx_description
1 polymer ?
#
loop_
_entity_poly.entity_id
_entity_poly.type
_entity_poly.pdbx_seq_one_letter_code
_entity_poly.pdbx_strand_id
1 'polypeptide(L)'
;LGFSLSHFYTNNAFYGYWILIAEILVCGVLPGILLIMKSTRENPTTRLVAIILATIGVCLNRWVMVLQIMAVPVMSFDTWALYIPSWQEVATTILPVAYGIMLIAVAYRYLPVFPQELELNKSAKAAE
;
A
#
# COMPACT_ATOMS: atom_id res chain seq x y z
N LEU A 1 25.69 -23.27 4.62
CA LEU A 1 26.24 -21.97 4.18
C LEU A 1 25.06 -21.10 3.78
N GLY A 2 24.69 -20.13 4.61
CA GLY A 2 23.51 -19.28 4.42
C GLY A 2 22.90 -18.87 5.76
N PHE A 3 22.18 -17.75 5.78
CA PHE A 3 21.43 -17.30 6.97
C PHE A 3 20.15 -18.11 7.13
N SER A 4 19.80 -18.44 8.38
CA SER A 4 18.48 -18.99 8.72
C SER A 4 17.42 -17.88 8.60
N LEU A 5 16.18 -18.23 8.24
CA LEU A 5 15.04 -17.29 8.26
C LEU A 5 14.94 -16.59 9.62
N SER A 6 15.16 -17.33 10.70
CA SER A 6 15.11 -16.79 12.07
C SER A 6 16.10 -15.67 12.33
N HIS A 7 17.22 -15.62 11.60
CA HIS A 7 18.22 -14.56 11.72
C HIS A 7 17.63 -13.18 11.39
N PHE A 8 16.71 -13.12 10.43
CA PHE A 8 16.10 -11.88 9.97
C PHE A 8 15.03 -11.34 10.93
N TYR A 9 14.52 -12.17 11.85
CA TYR A 9 13.39 -11.82 12.71
C TYR A 9 13.68 -11.92 14.22
N THR A 10 14.93 -12.19 14.59
CA THR A 10 15.38 -12.35 15.98
C THR A 10 16.39 -11.25 16.32
N ASN A 11 16.56 -10.95 17.62
CA ASN A 11 17.48 -9.92 18.14
C ASN A 11 17.12 -8.47 17.79
N ASN A 12 15.93 -8.22 17.24
CA ASN A 12 15.42 -6.87 17.01
C ASN A 12 13.89 -6.85 17.15
N ALA A 13 13.35 -5.96 17.98
CA ALA A 13 11.91 -5.86 18.20
C ALA A 13 11.16 -5.21 17.02
N PHE A 14 11.81 -4.31 16.29
CA PHE A 14 11.23 -3.59 15.16
C PHE A 14 11.02 -4.51 13.94
N TYR A 15 11.98 -5.37 13.63
CA TYR A 15 11.89 -6.35 12.54
C TYR A 15 11.54 -7.77 13.02
N GLY A 16 10.78 -7.92 14.10
CA GLY A 16 10.38 -9.22 14.62
C GLY A 16 9.41 -9.98 13.71
N TYR A 17 9.12 -11.23 14.03
CA TYR A 17 8.18 -12.09 13.28
C TYR A 17 6.78 -11.49 13.06
N TRP A 18 6.38 -10.53 13.90
CA TRP A 18 5.11 -9.82 13.75
C TRP A 18 5.00 -9.13 12.39
N ILE A 19 6.11 -8.65 11.81
CA ILE A 19 6.08 -7.91 10.54
C ILE A 19 5.73 -8.85 9.38
N LEU A 20 6.23 -10.08 9.42
CA LEU A 20 5.92 -11.14 8.45
C LEU A 20 4.44 -11.54 8.54
N ILE A 21 3.92 -11.65 9.76
CA ILE A 21 2.51 -11.96 10.02
C ILE A 21 1.62 -10.81 9.52
N ALA A 22 2.00 -9.56 9.81
CA ALA A 22 1.27 -8.38 9.36
C ALA A 22 1.25 -8.26 7.82
N GLU A 23 2.39 -8.50 7.17
CA GLU A 23 2.51 -8.47 5.72
C GLU A 23 1.66 -9.56 5.06
N ILE A 24 1.89 -10.82 5.42
CA ILE A 24 1.27 -11.96 4.72
C ILE A 24 -0.19 -12.13 5.13
N LEU A 25 -0.48 -12.19 6.43
CA LEU A 25 -1.83 -12.53 6.90
C LEU A 25 -2.74 -11.31 6.88
N VAL A 26 -2.32 -10.20 7.50
CA VAL A 26 -3.19 -9.03 7.70
C VAL A 26 -3.34 -8.23 6.40
N CYS A 27 -2.26 -8.03 5.65
CA CYS A 27 -2.29 -7.19 4.45
C CYS A 27 -2.33 -7.96 3.13
N GLY A 28 -2.08 -9.28 3.14
CA GLY A 28 -2.20 -10.15 1.98
C GLY A 28 -3.48 -10.98 2.00
N VAL A 29 -3.57 -11.91 2.93
CA VAL A 29 -4.66 -12.90 3.00
C VAL A 29 -6.00 -12.23 3.33
N LEU A 30 -6.05 -11.37 4.34
CA LEU A 30 -7.29 -10.74 4.79
C LEU A 30 -7.98 -9.90 3.70
N PRO A 31 -7.33 -8.94 3.01
CA PRO A 31 -7.98 -8.23 1.91
C PRO A 31 -8.34 -9.16 0.74
N GLY A 32 -7.54 -10.20 0.48
CA GLY A 32 -7.88 -11.23 -0.50
C GLY A 32 -9.21 -11.92 -0.19
N ILE A 33 -9.41 -12.38 1.05
CA ILE A 33 -10.66 -12.99 1.50
C ILE A 33 -11.83 -12.00 1.39
N LEU A 34 -11.63 -10.75 1.83
CA LEU A 34 -12.67 -9.70 1.76
C LEU A 34 -13.12 -9.44 0.32
N LEU A 35 -12.24 -9.59 -0.68
CA LEU A 35 -12.58 -9.34 -2.09
C LEU A 35 -13.11 -10.60 -2.81
N ILE A 36 -12.78 -11.81 -2.34
CA ILE A 36 -13.31 -13.06 -2.90
C ILE A 36 -14.78 -13.26 -2.53
N MET A 37 -15.15 -12.96 -1.29
CA MET A 37 -16.51 -13.17 -0.80
C MET A 37 -17.46 -12.10 -1.37
N LYS A 38 -18.52 -12.52 -2.06
CA LYS A 38 -19.51 -11.62 -2.68
C LYS A 38 -20.11 -10.63 -1.68
N SER A 39 -20.50 -11.14 -0.50
CA SER A 39 -21.14 -10.35 0.55
C SER A 39 -20.27 -9.20 1.07
N THR A 40 -18.94 -9.36 1.10
CA THR A 40 -18.00 -8.33 1.59
C THR A 40 -17.53 -7.41 0.47
N ARG A 41 -17.37 -7.92 -0.75
CA ARG A 41 -16.98 -7.12 -1.92
C ARG A 41 -18.05 -6.12 -2.36
N GLU A 42 -19.32 -6.46 -2.19
CA GLU A 42 -20.44 -5.58 -2.56
C GLU A 42 -20.66 -4.47 -1.53
N ASN A 43 -20.22 -4.66 -0.29
CA ASN A 43 -20.28 -3.62 0.73
C ASN A 43 -19.20 -2.55 0.50
N PRO A 44 -19.56 -1.28 0.25
CA PRO A 44 -18.60 -0.23 -0.07
C PRO A 44 -17.57 0.02 1.05
N THR A 45 -17.97 -0.10 2.32
CA THR A 45 -17.04 0.15 3.45
C THR A 45 -16.00 -0.96 3.56
N THR A 46 -16.44 -2.21 3.44
CA THR A 46 -15.55 -3.38 3.52
C THR A 46 -14.59 -3.42 2.33
N ARG A 47 -15.08 -3.05 1.13
CA ARG A 47 -14.23 -2.91 -0.05
C ARG A 47 -13.16 -1.84 0.13
N LEU A 48 -13.51 -0.68 0.71
CA LEU A 48 -12.55 0.39 0.97
C LEU A 48 -11.47 -0.08 1.96
N VAL A 49 -11.87 -0.76 3.04
CA VAL A 49 -10.92 -1.34 4.02
C VAL A 49 -9.98 -2.33 3.33
N ALA A 50 -10.50 -3.21 2.46
CA ALA A 50 -9.68 -4.16 1.72
C ALA A 50 -8.65 -3.48 0.81
N ILE A 51 -9.04 -2.40 0.11
CA ILE A 51 -8.14 -1.62 -0.73
C ILE A 51 -7.03 -0.98 0.11
N ILE A 52 -7.38 -0.33 1.22
CA ILE A 52 -6.41 0.31 2.11
C ILE A 52 -5.42 -0.71 2.66
N LEU A 53 -5.90 -1.86 3.15
CA LEU A 53 -5.04 -2.92 3.68
C LEU A 53 -4.11 -3.49 2.60
N ALA A 54 -4.61 -3.71 1.38
CA ALA A 54 -3.79 -4.19 0.27
C ALA A 54 -2.69 -3.17 -0.10
N THR A 55 -3.01 -1.87 -0.16
CA THR A 55 -2.02 -0.82 -0.41
C THR A 55 -0.97 -0.76 0.70
N ILE A 56 -1.38 -0.82 1.97
CA ILE A 56 -0.45 -0.90 3.11
C ILE A 56 0.43 -2.14 3.00
N GLY A 57 -0.13 -3.29 2.59
CA GLY A 57 0.62 -4.53 2.38
C GLY A 57 1.70 -4.40 1.32
N VAL A 58 1.41 -3.76 0.18
CA VAL A 58 2.40 -3.50 -0.86
C VAL A 58 3.52 -2.60 -0.35
N CYS A 59 3.18 -1.54 0.40
CA CYS A 59 4.18 -0.68 1.03
C CYS A 59 5.03 -1.42 2.06
N LEU A 60 4.41 -2.26 2.90
CA LEU A 60 5.09 -3.06 3.92
C LEU A 60 6.01 -4.12 3.29
N ASN A 61 5.56 -4.79 2.22
CA ASN A 61 6.42 -5.69 1.44
C ASN A 61 7.65 -4.95 0.90
N ARG A 62 7.45 -3.76 0.33
CA ARG A 62 8.56 -2.97 -0.19
C ARG A 62 9.51 -2.51 0.91
N TRP A 63 8.97 -2.20 2.09
CA TRP A 63 9.75 -1.87 3.28
C TRP A 63 10.60 -3.05 3.74
N VAL A 64 9.99 -4.22 3.95
CA VAL A 64 10.67 -5.46 4.40
C VAL A 64 11.76 -5.87 3.41
N MET A 65 11.45 -5.93 2.12
CA MET A 65 12.40 -6.41 1.10
C MET A 65 13.59 -5.48 0.87
N VAL A 66 13.52 -4.23 1.31
CA VAL A 66 14.61 -3.26 1.12
C VAL A 66 15.27 -2.91 2.45
N LEU A 67 14.50 -2.38 3.41
CA LEU A 67 15.06 -1.83 4.63
C LEU A 67 15.41 -2.89 5.67
N GLN A 68 14.61 -3.96 5.81
CA GLN A 68 14.98 -5.04 6.73
C GLN A 68 16.25 -5.74 6.26
N ILE A 69 16.34 -6.05 4.96
CA ILE A 69 17.50 -6.75 4.39
C ILE A 69 18.78 -5.92 4.53
N MET A 70 18.71 -4.59 4.37
CA MET A 70 19.86 -3.71 4.60
C MET A 70 20.19 -3.48 6.08
N ALA A 71 19.21 -3.63 6.98
CA ALA A 71 19.41 -3.41 8.41
C ALA A 71 19.96 -4.63 9.16
N VAL A 72 19.84 -5.83 8.60
CA VAL A 72 20.26 -7.09 9.25
C VAL A 72 21.79 -7.17 9.29
N PRO A 73 22.39 -7.45 10.47
CA PRO A 73 23.83 -7.59 10.58
C PRO A 73 24.32 -8.83 9.81
N VAL A 74 25.28 -8.61 8.91
CA VAL A 74 25.89 -9.66 8.09
C VAL A 74 27.18 -10.19 8.74
N MET A 75 27.83 -9.37 9.56
CA MET A 75 29.06 -9.70 10.28
C MET A 75 28.79 -9.82 11.78
N SER A 76 29.57 -10.66 12.48
CA SER A 76 29.35 -10.98 13.90
C SER A 76 29.52 -9.80 14.86
N PHE A 77 30.20 -8.73 14.42
CA PHE A 77 30.44 -7.52 15.18
C PHE A 77 29.51 -6.37 14.78
N ASP A 78 28.63 -6.59 13.80
CA ASP A 78 27.70 -5.57 13.32
C ASP A 78 26.41 -5.58 14.14
N THR A 79 25.71 -4.46 14.14
CA THR A 79 24.45 -4.28 14.86
C THR A 79 23.35 -3.87 13.89
N TRP A 80 22.10 -3.90 14.35
CA TRP A 80 20.98 -3.50 13.51
C TRP A 80 21.03 -2.00 13.16
N ALA A 81 21.17 -1.70 11.87
CA ALA A 81 21.14 -0.34 11.35
C ALA A 81 19.70 0.08 11.02
N LEU A 82 18.96 0.54 12.03
CA LEU A 82 17.57 0.95 11.84
C LEU A 82 17.48 2.30 11.11
N TYR A 83 16.67 2.32 10.05
CA TYR A 83 16.31 3.52 9.32
C TYR A 83 14.93 4.02 9.76
N ILE A 84 14.90 5.24 10.30
CA ILE A 84 13.67 5.95 10.65
C ILE A 84 13.62 7.18 9.73
N PRO A 85 12.61 7.30 8.85
CA PRO A 85 12.57 8.36 7.87
C PRO A 85 12.35 9.70 8.58
N SER A 86 13.08 10.70 8.13
CA SER A 86 12.84 12.09 8.47
C SER A 86 11.49 12.55 7.91
N TRP A 87 10.94 13.62 8.48
CA TRP A 87 9.66 14.16 8.02
C TRP A 87 9.73 14.63 6.55
N GLN A 88 10.91 15.05 6.08
CA GLN A 88 11.14 15.43 4.68
C GLN A 88 11.01 14.23 3.74
N GLU A 89 11.56 13.07 4.12
CA GLU A 89 11.47 11.83 3.34
C GLU A 89 10.03 11.31 3.28
N VAL A 90 9.28 11.46 4.38
CA VAL A 90 7.84 11.17 4.39
C VAL A 90 7.09 12.11 3.44
N ALA A 91 7.38 13.41 3.48
CA ALA A 91 6.73 14.40 2.63
C ALA A 91 7.01 14.15 1.13
N THR A 92 8.25 13.84 0.76
CA THR A 92 8.61 13.52 -0.63
C THR A 92 8.01 12.21 -1.11
N THR A 93 7.69 11.27 -0.22
CA THR A 93 6.97 10.04 -0.56
C THR A 93 5.48 10.30 -0.84
N ILE A 94 4.86 11.24 -0.12
CA ILE A 94 3.43 11.60 -0.30
C ILE A 94 3.21 12.48 -1.53
N LEU A 95 4.20 13.30 -1.88
CA LEU A 95 4.14 14.28 -2.98
C LEU A 95 3.66 13.68 -4.32
N PRO A 96 4.20 12.56 -4.83
CA PRO A 96 3.72 11.94 -6.07
C PRO A 96 2.26 11.50 -5.99
N VAL A 97 1.80 11.03 -4.83
CA VAL A 97 0.40 10.61 -4.62
C VAL A 97 -0.51 11.83 -4.66
N ALA A 98 -0.16 12.89 -3.94
CA ALA A 98 -0.89 14.15 -3.97
C ALA A 98 -0.93 14.74 -5.38
N TYR A 99 0.19 14.70 -6.11
CA TYR A 99 0.28 15.14 -7.49
C TYR A 99 -0.62 14.32 -8.42
N GLY A 100 -0.64 12.99 -8.27
CA GLY A 100 -1.55 12.11 -9.01
C GLY A 100 -3.03 12.45 -8.76
N ILE A 101 -3.40 12.70 -7.50
CA ILE A 101 -4.78 13.11 -7.15
C ILE A 101 -5.12 14.47 -7.79
N MET A 102 -4.21 15.44 -7.75
CA MET A 102 -4.42 16.74 -8.39
C MET A 102 -4.60 16.59 -9.91
N LEU A 103 -3.79 15.77 -10.57
CA LEU A 103 -3.93 15.51 -12.01
C LEU A 103 -5.26 14.84 -12.34
N ILE A 104 -5.68 13.85 -11.55
CA ILE A 104 -6.99 13.18 -11.72
C ILE A 104 -8.12 14.19 -11.53
N ALA A 105 -8.04 15.07 -10.52
CA ALA A 105 -9.05 16.10 -10.28
C ALA A 105 -9.15 17.11 -11.43
N VAL A 106 -8.02 17.55 -11.98
CA VAL A 106 -7.97 18.43 -13.15
C VAL A 106 -8.52 17.72 -14.39
N ALA A 107 -8.13 16.46 -14.62
CA ALA A 107 -8.65 15.67 -15.73
C ALA A 107 -10.16 15.48 -15.63
N TYR A 108 -10.69 15.15 -14.45
CA TYR A 108 -12.12 15.03 -14.20
C TYR A 108 -12.89 16.34 -14.49
N ARG A 109 -12.27 17.49 -14.21
CA ARG A 109 -12.91 18.80 -14.43
C ARG A 109 -12.93 19.24 -15.88
N TYR A 110 -11.89 18.93 -16.65
CA TYR A 110 -11.66 19.54 -17.97
C TYR A 110 -11.66 18.55 -19.14
N LEU A 111 -11.56 17.24 -18.89
CA LEU A 111 -11.55 16.21 -19.92
C LEU A 111 -12.76 15.28 -19.74
N PRO A 112 -13.33 14.75 -20.85
CA PRO A 112 -14.33 13.70 -20.76
C PRO A 112 -13.65 12.42 -20.24
N VAL A 113 -14.02 12.00 -19.04
CA VAL A 113 -13.44 10.81 -18.39
C VAL A 113 -14.05 9.54 -18.99
N PHE A 114 -15.32 9.61 -19.39
CA PHE A 114 -15.97 8.53 -20.11
C PHE A 114 -16.22 8.91 -21.58
N PRO A 115 -16.04 7.97 -22.54
CA PRO A 115 -16.27 8.25 -23.95
C PRO A 115 -17.68 8.76 -24.26
N GLN A 116 -18.70 8.27 -23.53
CA GLN A 116 -20.11 8.61 -23.72
C GLN A 116 -20.61 9.78 -22.86
N GLU A 117 -19.76 10.42 -22.03
CA GLU A 117 -20.21 11.49 -21.12
C GLU A 117 -20.89 12.65 -21.84
N LEU A 118 -20.37 13.02 -23.02
CA LEU A 118 -20.91 14.13 -23.82
C LEU A 118 -22.31 13.84 -24.36
N GLU A 119 -22.61 12.59 -24.70
CA GLU A 119 -23.91 12.18 -25.23
C GLU A 119 -24.94 12.04 -24.11
N LEU A 120 -24.53 11.47 -22.98
CA LEU A 120 -25.35 11.33 -21.77
C LEU A 120 -25.71 12.69 -21.16
N ASN A 121 -24.76 13.62 -21.05
CA ASN A 121 -25.01 14.96 -20.50
C ASN A 121 -25.93 15.81 -21.39
N LYS A 122 -25.87 15.64 -22.73
CA LYS A 122 -26.77 16.31 -23.67
C LYS A 122 -28.20 15.76 -23.56
N SER A 123 -28.34 14.44 -23.48
CA SER A 123 -29.64 13.78 -23.36
C SER A 123 -30.33 14.11 -22.03
N ALA A 124 -29.57 14.20 -20.94
CA ALA A 124 -30.09 14.62 -19.64
C ALA A 124 -30.63 16.08 -19.67
N LYS A 125 -29.89 17.00 -20.31
CA LYS A 125 -30.34 18.38 -20.51
C LYS A 125 -31.54 18.56 -21.44
N ALA A 126 -31.79 17.60 -22.34
CA ALA A 126 -32.94 17.64 -23.24
C ALA A 126 -34.21 17.03 -22.62
N ALA A 127 -34.07 16.31 -21.51
CA ALA A 127 -35.17 15.70 -20.74
C ALA A 127 -35.63 16.57 -19.55
N GLU A 128 -34.90 17.64 -19.25
CA GLU A 128 -35.24 18.70 -18.28
C GLU A 128 -35.98 19.85 -19.00
#